data_AF-A0A524HEW8-F1
#
_entry.id   AF-A0A524HEW8-F1
#
_cell.length_a   1.000
_cell.length_b   1.000
_cell.length_c   1.000
_cell.angle_alpha   90.00
_cell.angle_beta   90.00
_cell.angle_gamma   90.00
#
_symmetry.space_group_name_H-M   'P 1'
#
loop_
_entity.id
_entity.type
_entity.pdbx_description
1 polymer ?
#
loop_
_entity_poly.entity_id
_entity_poly.type
_entity_poly.pdbx_seq_one_letter_code
_entity_poly.pdbx_strand_id
1 'polypeptide(L)' 'MRRTFKFKITDDSGQEKEITGNERYYCPSEISWLLKSLNFKDIGIYGCKLGAFSRNEKLSKDDFEMLVVAQK' A
#
# COMPACT_ATOMS: atom_id res chain seq x y z
N MET A 1 1.30 -2.35 11.62
CA MET A 1 0.09 -2.94 12.27
C MET A 1 -0.61 -3.91 11.30
N ARG A 2 -1.00 -5.12 11.73
CA ARG A 2 -1.67 -6.12 10.87
C ARG A 2 -3.13 -6.30 11.29
N ARG A 3 -4.05 -6.28 10.33
CA ARG A 3 -5.48 -6.54 10.53
C ARG A 3 -5.95 -7.68 9.64
N THR A 4 -6.89 -8.47 10.12
CA THR A 4 -7.63 -9.46 9.32
C THR A 4 -9.06 -8.97 9.14
N PHE A 5 -9.66 -9.24 7.98
CA PHE A 5 -11.06 -8.94 7.73
C PHE A 5 -11.75 -10.10 7.01
N LYS A 6 -13.05 -10.19 7.22
CA LYS A 6 -13.96 -11.03 6.47
C LYS A 6 -15.12 -10.17 5.99
N PHE A 7 -15.45 -10.24 4.71
CA PHE A 7 -16.66 -9.61 4.18
C PHE A 7 -17.44 -10.59 3.32
N LYS A 8 -18.76 -10.44 3.36
CA LYS A 8 -19.68 -11.21 2.53
C LYS A 8 -20.23 -10.29 1.46
N ILE A 9 -20.26 -10.77 0.23
CA ILE A 9 -20.82 -10.07 -0.92
C ILE A 9 -21.66 -11.05 -1.73
N THR A 10 -22.83 -10.61 -2.17
CA THR A 10 -23.66 -11.37 -3.10
C THR A 10 -23.24 -10.99 -4.51
N ASP A 11 -22.91 -11.99 -5.34
CA ASP A 11 -22.58 -11.75 -6.75
C ASP A 11 -23.84 -11.47 -7.59
N ASP A 12 -23.64 -11.08 -8.86
CA ASP A 12 -24.74 -10.76 -9.78
C ASP A 12 -25.66 -11.97 -10.07
N SER A 13 -25.24 -13.19 -9.70
CA SER A 13 -26.01 -14.43 -9.81
C SER A 13 -26.75 -14.80 -8.51
N GLY A 14 -26.72 -13.94 -7.49
CA GLY A 14 -27.39 -14.17 -6.21
C GLY A 14 -26.65 -15.13 -5.27
N GLN A 15 -25.42 -15.56 -5.59
CA GLN A 15 -24.63 -16.41 -4.70
C GLN A 15 -23.86 -15.56 -3.69
N GLU A 16 -23.93 -15.95 -2.41
CA GLU A 16 -23.06 -15.36 -1.39
C GLU A 16 -21.61 -15.85 -1.55
N LYS A 17 -20.68 -14.90 -1.61
CA LYS A 17 -19.24 -15.12 -1.55
C LYS A 17 -18.70 -14.53 -0.25
N GLU A 18 -17.86 -15.31 0.44
CA GLU A 18 -17.09 -14.81 1.58
C GLU A 18 -15.65 -14.55 1.13
N ILE A 19 -15.16 -13.35 1.38
CA ILE A 19 -13.78 -12.96 1.10
C ILE A 19 -13.08 -12.72 2.43
N THR A 20 -11.93 -13.37 2.59
CA THR A 20 -11.06 -13.19 3.76
C THR A 20 -9.77 -12.53 3.33
N GLY A 21 -9.35 -11.50 4.07
CA GLY A 21 -8.22 -10.67 3.69
C GLY A 21 -7.35 -10.27 4.87
N ASN A 22 -6.12 -9.85 4.55
CA ASN A 22 -5.16 -9.31 5.50
C ASN A 22 -4.74 -7.92 5.03
N GLU A 23 -4.72 -6.96 5.95
CA GLU A 23 -4.25 -5.60 5.71
C GLU A 23 -3.02 -5.33 6.58
N ARG A 24 -2.08 -4.57 6.03
CA ARG A 24 -0.90 -4.11 6.77
C ARG A 24 -0.72 -2.61 6.55
N TYR A 25 -0.70 -1.88 7.64
CA TYR A 25 -0.46 -0.45 7.65
C TYR A 25 0.99 -0.19 8.03
N TYR A 26 1.64 0.66 7.23
CA TYR A 26 3.01 1.11 7.43
C TYR A 26 3.06 2.63 7.32
N CYS A 27 3.68 3.26 8.31
CA CYS A 27 4.18 4.63 8.18
C CYS A 27 5.34 4.67 7.16
N PRO A 28 5.65 5.84 6.57
CA PRO A 28 6.77 5.98 5.62
C PRO A 28 8.11 5.46 6.17
N SER A 29 8.38 5.67 7.46
CA SER A 29 9.57 5.17 8.13
C SER A 29 9.59 3.64 8.27
N GLU A 30 8.45 3.03 8.59
CA GLU A 30 8.32 1.59 8.78
C GLU A 30 8.50 0.82 7.46
N ILE A 31 7.89 1.29 6.38
CA ILE A 31 8.05 0.64 5.07
C ILE A 31 9.48 0.76 4.56
N SER A 32 10.13 1.91 4.80
CA SER A 32 11.55 2.11 4.50
C SER A 32 12.43 1.14 5.27
N TRP A 33 12.17 0.94 6.56
CA TRP A 33 12.92 0.01 7.40
C TRP A 33 12.75 -1.44 6.96
N LEU A 34 11.52 -1.84 6.65
CA LEU A 34 11.24 -3.17 6.11
C LEU A 34 12.02 -3.43 4.82
N LEU A 35 12.00 -2.50 3.87
CA LEU A 35 12.72 -2.64 2.60
C LEU A 35 14.23 -2.68 2.80
N LYS A 36 14.78 -1.89 3.72
CA LYS A 36 16.21 -1.98 4.09
C LYS A 36 16.58 -3.33 4.67
N SER A 37 15.72 -3.93 5.52
CA SER A 37 15.95 -5.27 6.08
C SER A 37 15.95 -6.37 5.01
N LEU A 38 15.38 -6.10 3.84
CA LEU A 38 15.39 -6.97 2.66
C LEU A 38 16.52 -6.66 1.67
N ASN A 39 17.51 -5.86 2.10
CA ASN A 39 18.70 -5.47 1.34
C ASN A 39 18.42 -4.59 0.10
N PHE A 40 17.31 -3.86 0.06
CA PHE A 40 17.14 -2.79 -0.93
C PHE A 40 18.02 -1.59 -0.56
N LYS A 41 18.72 -1.04 -1.55
CA LYS A 41 19.73 0.01 -1.37
C LYS A 41 19.13 1.40 -1.51
N ASP A 42 18.40 1.62 -2.59
CA ASP A 42 17.71 2.88 -2.85
C ASP A 42 16.21 2.71 -2.66
N ILE A 43 15.64 3.56 -1.81
CA ILE A 43 14.21 3.57 -1.48
C ILE A 43 13.73 5.01 -1.60
N GLY A 44 12.83 5.26 -2.55
CA GLY A 44 12.13 6.53 -2.71
C GLY A 44 10.67 6.41 -2.30
N ILE A 45 10.16 7.41 -1.60
CA ILE A 45 8.74 7.53 -1.24
C ILE A 45 8.22 8.84 -1.81
N TYR A 46 7.15 8.76 -2.59
CA TYR A 46 6.58 9.86 -3.35
C TYR A 46 5.09 9.97 -3.10
N GLY A 47 4.55 11.17 -3.26
CA GLY A 47 3.10 11.39 -3.24
C GLY A 47 2.47 10.74 -4.47
N CYS A 48 1.32 10.10 -4.29
CA CYS A 48 0.60 9.47 -5.39
C CYS A 48 -0.74 10.16 -5.61
N LYS A 49 -0.91 10.71 -6.82
CA LYS A 49 -2.19 11.21 -7.31
C LYS A 49 -2.85 10.11 -8.14
N LEU A 50 -4.14 9.87 -7.91
CA LEU A 50 -4.91 8.83 -8.59
C LEU A 50 -4.78 8.99 -10.11
N GLY A 51 -4.24 7.97 -10.78
CA GLY A 51 -4.03 7.96 -12.23
C GLY A 51 -2.81 8.75 -12.73
N ALA A 52 -2.03 9.39 -11.85
CA ALA A 52 -0.89 10.24 -12.20
C ALA A 52 0.36 9.90 -11.35
N PHE A 53 0.79 8.64 -11.39
CA PHE A 53 1.97 8.17 -10.67
C PHE A 53 3.25 8.87 -11.19
N SER A 54 3.99 9.50 -10.28
CA SER A 54 5.20 10.25 -10.62
C SER A 54 6.24 10.16 -9.50
N ARG A 55 7.53 10.13 -9.86
CA ARG A 55 8.65 10.22 -8.90
C ARG A 55 9.06 11.67 -8.61
N ASN A 56 8.44 12.64 -9.27
CA ASN A 56 8.75 14.05 -9.06
C ASN A 56 7.92 14.67 -7.93
N GLU A 57 6.83 13.99 -7.53
CA GLU A 57 5.92 14.47 -6.49
C GLU A 57 6.45 14.07 -5.11
N LYS A 58 6.79 15.05 -4.28
CA LYS A 58 7.17 14.78 -2.88
C LYS A 58 5.94 14.36 -2.09
N LEU A 59 6.12 13.40 -1.19
CA LEU A 59 5.08 12.99 -0.27
C LEU A 59 4.67 14.14 0.67
N SER A 60 3.36 14.42 0.74
CA SER A 60 2.72 15.32 1.68
C SER A 60 1.79 14.56 2.63
N LYS A 61 1.45 15.19 3.76
CA LYS A 61 0.42 14.69 4.70
C LYS A 61 -0.99 14.66 4.09
N ASP A 62 -1.20 15.42 3.01
CA ASP A 62 -2.48 15.54 2.32
C ASP A 62 -2.64 14.47 1.22
N ASP A 63 -1.58 13.70 0.93
CA ASP A 63 -1.65 12.59 -0.01
C ASP A 63 -2.38 11.40 0.59
N PHE A 64 -3.36 10.87 -0.15
CA PHE A 64 -4.11 9.69 0.25
C PHE A 64 -3.31 8.39 0.02
N GLU A 65 -2.47 8.38 -1.01
CA GLU A 65 -1.68 7.22 -1.42
C GLU A 65 -0.19 7.58 -1.49
N MET A 66 0.66 6.57 -1.27
CA MET A 66 2.10 6.70 -1.38
C MET A 66 2.63 5.79 -2.48
N LEU A 67 3.51 6.32 -3.32
CA LEU A 67 4.29 5.53 -4.26
C LEU A 67 5.65 5.21 -3.64
N VAL A 68 5.90 3.93 -3.37
CA VAL A 68 7.18 3.44 -2.84
C VAL A 68 7.94 2.72 -3.96
N VAL A 69 9.14 3.19 -4.26
CA VAL A 69 10.03 2.60 -5.27
C VAL A 69 11.30 2.14 -4.59
N ALA A 70 11.62 0.84 -4.72
CA ALA A 70 12.83 0.26 -4.14
C ALA A 70 13.70 -0.38 -5.24
N GLN A 71 15.01 -0.17 -5.15
CA GLN A 71 16.02 -0.74 -6.04
C GLN A 71 17.00 -1.61 -5.23
N LYS A 72 17.32 -2.78 -5.80
CA LYS A 72 18.18 -3.80 -5.19
C LYS A 72 19.67 -3.45 -5.31
#